data_AF-A0A8T4X273-F1
#
_entry.id   AF-A0A8T4X273-F1
#
_cell.length_a   1.000
_cell.length_b   1.000
_cell.length_c   1.000
_cell.angle_alpha   90.00
_cell.angle_beta   90.00
_cell.angle_gamma   90.00
#
_symmetry.space_group_name_H-M   'P 1'
#
loop_
_entity.id
_entity.type
_entity.pdbx_description
1 polymer ?
#
loop_
_entity_poly.entity_id
_entity_poly.type
_entity_poly.pdbx_seq_one_letter_code
_entity_poly.pdbx_strand_id
1 'polypeptide(L)' 'MSHKTNKHQEKESMIKNAKKRTMEILCFVCGIKIIQYYSDIYKGERGWCLGCGSDFPLE' A
#
# COMPACT_ATOMS: atom_id res chain seq x y z
N MET A 1 6.27 -50.66 25.81
CA MET A 1 5.43 -49.61 26.43
C MET A 1 6.18 -48.29 26.30
N SER A 2 5.88 -47.49 25.29
CA SER A 2 6.48 -46.17 25.09
C SER A 2 5.37 -45.13 25.05
N HIS A 3 5.20 -44.54 26.23
CA HIS A 3 4.71 -43.22 26.57
C HIS A 3 4.12 -42.36 25.43
N LYS A 4 2.81 -42.10 25.58
CA LYS A 4 2.07 -40.94 25.07
C LYS A 4 2.76 -39.65 25.49
N THR A 5 2.75 -38.66 24.60
CA THR A 5 2.45 -37.22 24.84
C THR A 5 2.79 -36.47 23.56
N ASN A 6 2.13 -35.43 23.11
CA ASN A 6 0.84 -34.81 23.36
C ASN A 6 0.74 -33.77 22.23
N LYS A 7 -0.47 -33.58 21.69
CA LYS A 7 -0.77 -32.44 20.84
C LYS A 7 -0.37 -31.17 21.60
N HIS A 8 0.56 -30.38 21.07
CA HIS A 8 0.76 -29.02 21.58
C HIS A 8 -0.03 -28.06 20.70
N GLN A 9 -1.18 -27.70 21.26
CA GLN A 9 -2.03 -26.60 20.89
C GLN A 9 -1.33 -25.25 21.18
N GLU A 10 -1.65 -24.29 20.31
CA GLU A 10 -2.02 -22.91 20.66
C GLU A 10 -0.93 -21.84 20.97
N LYS A 11 -1.25 -20.67 20.40
CA LYS A 11 -0.90 -19.27 20.75
C LYS A 11 0.52 -18.81 20.43
N GLU A 12 0.67 -18.17 19.27
CA GLU A 12 1.27 -16.82 19.22
C GLU A 12 0.53 -15.96 18.18
N SER A 13 -0.24 -15.02 18.72
CA SER A 13 -0.77 -13.86 18.02
C SER A 13 0.40 -12.97 17.57
N MET A 14 0.29 -12.27 16.43
CA MET A 14 0.68 -10.85 16.22
C MET A 14 1.19 -10.53 14.79
N ILE A 15 0.69 -9.39 14.28
CA ILE A 15 1.11 -8.55 13.15
C ILE A 15 0.65 -8.95 11.74
N LYS A 16 -0.56 -8.47 11.45
CA LYS A 16 -1.06 -8.10 10.12
C LYS A 16 0.00 -7.29 9.37
N ASN A 17 0.62 -7.87 8.34
CA ASN A 17 1.37 -7.08 7.36
C ASN A 17 1.10 -7.64 5.96
N ALA A 18 -0.15 -7.46 5.52
CA ALA A 18 -0.45 -7.44 4.10
C ALA A 18 0.30 -6.23 3.53
N LYS A 19 1.57 -6.44 3.17
CA LYS A 19 2.40 -5.50 2.43
C LYS A 19 1.76 -5.34 1.05
N LYS A 20 0.68 -4.55 1.00
CA LYS A 20 0.06 -4.08 -0.23
C LYS A 20 1.21 -3.45 -1.00
N ARG A 21 1.63 -4.09 -2.10
CA ARG A 21 2.59 -3.50 -3.03
C ARG A 21 1.90 -2.29 -3.64
N THR A 22 1.88 -1.18 -2.90
CA THR A 22 1.50 0.11 -3.44
C THR A 22 2.60 0.45 -4.42
N MET A 23 2.35 0.28 -5.72
CA MET A 23 3.28 0.77 -6.72
C MET A 23 3.48 2.26 -6.45
N GLU A 24 4.72 2.63 -6.17
CA GLU A 24 5.07 4.01 -5.88
C GLU A 24 5.11 4.74 -7.22
N ILE A 25 4.08 5.56 -7.48
CA ILE A 25 4.07 6.43 -8.66
C ILE A 25 4.89 7.68 -8.34
N LEU A 26 5.78 8.05 -9.27
CA LEU A 26 6.65 9.21 -9.17
C LEU A 26 6.13 10.32 -10.09
N CYS A 27 6.39 11.57 -9.68
CA CYS A 27 6.10 12.74 -10.48
C CYS A 27 7.02 12.78 -11.70
N PHE A 28 6.46 12.90 -12.89
CA PHE A 28 7.25 13.00 -14.12
C PHE A 28 8.12 14.26 -14.18
N VAL A 29 7.75 15.33 -13.45
CA VAL A 29 8.47 16.62 -13.48
C VAL A 29 9.69 16.63 -12.55
N CYS A 30 9.53 16.18 -11.30
CA CYS A 30 10.57 16.30 -10.27
C CYS A 30 10.99 14.96 -9.65
N GLY A 31 10.43 13.84 -10.10
CA GLY A 31 10.84 12.49 -9.70
C GLY A 31 10.46 12.07 -8.27
N ILE A 32 9.75 12.91 -7.52
CA ILE A 32 9.33 12.56 -6.15
C ILE A 32 8.01 11.80 -6.14
N LYS A 33 7.70 11.14 -5.01
CA LYS A 33 6.44 10.42 -4.82
C LYS A 33 5.23 11.36 -4.87
N ILE A 34 4.18 10.92 -5.55
CA ILE A 34 2.89 11.64 -5.61
C ILE A 34 1.86 11.05 -4.65
N ILE A 35 0.85 11.86 -4.32
CA ILE A 35 -0.40 11.41 -3.70
C ILE A 35 -1.36 11.07 -4.82
N GLN A 36 -1.85 9.83 -4.84
CA GLN A 36 -2.93 9.42 -5.74
C GLN A 36 -4.27 9.67 -5.06
N TYR A 37 -5.23 10.20 -5.81
CA TYR A 37 -6.59 10.43 -5.35
C TYR A 37 -7.57 10.27 -6.51
N TYR A 38 -8.81 9.86 -6.20
CA TYR A 38 -9.89 9.88 -7.17
C TYR A 38 -10.52 11.26 -7.18
N SER A 39 -10.72 11.83 -8.36
CA SER A 39 -11.41 13.12 -8.51
C SER A 39 -12.81 12.91 -9.06
N ASP A 40 -13.84 13.21 -8.27
CA ASP A 40 -15.24 13.13 -8.71
C ASP A 40 -15.54 14.05 -9.92
N ILE A 41 -14.88 15.21 -9.99
CA ILE A 41 -15.04 16.17 -11.09
C ILE A 41 -14.61 15.57 -12.44
N TYR A 42 -13.49 14.85 -12.45
CA TYR A 42 -12.92 14.23 -13.66
C TYR A 42 -13.32 12.77 -13.82
N LYS A 43 -13.99 12.19 -12.81
CA LYS A 43 -14.36 10.78 -12.71
C LYS A 43 -13.19 9.83 -12.98
N GLY A 44 -12.00 10.14 -12.44
CA GLY A 44 -10.79 9.38 -12.69
C GLY A 44 -9.71 9.55 -11.62
N GLU A 45 -8.71 8.68 -11.67
CA GLU A 45 -7.54 8.74 -10.78
C GLU A 45 -6.59 9.87 -11.21
N ARG A 46 -6.12 10.62 -10.22
CA ARG A 46 -5.22 11.76 -10.40
C ARG A 46 -4.05 11.67 -9.43
N GLY A 47 -2.96 12.29 -9.83
CA GLY A 47 -1.72 12.38 -9.10
C GLY A 47 -1.42 13.83 -8.71
N TRP A 48 -1.25 14.09 -7.42
CA TRP A 48 -0.77 15.37 -6.91
C TRP A 48 0.68 15.24 -6.43
N CYS A 49 1.58 16.05 -6.98
CA CYS A 49 2.97 16.11 -6.54
C CYS A 49 3.17 17.15 -5.44
N LEU A 50 3.65 16.72 -4.27
CA LEU A 50 3.98 17.62 -3.15
C LEU A 50 5.26 18.45 -3.35
N GLY A 51 6.08 18.12 -4.35
CA GLY A 51 7.38 18.74 -4.60
C GLY A 51 7.28 19.92 -5.55
N CYS A 52 6.65 19.71 -6.71
CA CYS A 52 6.45 20.76 -7.72
C CYS A 52 5.02 21.30 -7.76
N GLY A 53 4.08 20.74 -6.99
CA GLY A 53 2.68 21.17 -6.97
C GLY A 53 1.88 20.79 -8.21
N SER A 54 2.43 19.95 -9.10
CA SER A 54 1.72 19.53 -10.31
C SER A 54 0.60 18.55 -10.00
N ASP A 55 -0.53 18.75 -10.66
CA ASP A 55 -1.70 17.89 -10.62
C ASP A 55 -1.97 17.32 -12.03
N PHE A 56 -2.07 16.00 -12.16
CA PHE A 56 -2.15 15.34 -13.47
C PHE A 56 -3.01 14.06 -13.42
N PRO A 57 -3.65 13.67 -14.55
CA PRO A 57 -4.39 12.40 -14.63
C PRO A 57 -3.43 11.20 -14.59
N LEU A 58 -3.90 10.09 -14.03
CA LEU A 58 -3.16 8.80 -13.98
C LEU A 58 -3.74 7.73 -14.92
N GLU A 59 -4.92 7.99 -15.49
CA GLU A 59 -5.64 7.14 -16.44
C GLU A 59 -6.06 7.95 -17.69
#